data_AF-A0A920G4K2-F1
#
_entry.id   AF-A0A920G4K2-F1
#
_cell.length_a   1.000
_cell.length_b   1.000
_cell.length_c   1.000
_cell.angle_alpha   90.00
_cell.angle_beta   90.00
_cell.angle_gamma   90.00
#
_symmetry.space_group_name_H-M   'P 1'
#
loop_
_entity.id
_entity.type
_entity.pdbx_description
1 polymer ?
#
loop_
_entity_poly.entity_id
_entity_poly.type
_entity_poly.pdbx_seq_one_letter_code
_entity_poly.pdbx_strand_id
1 'polypeptide(L)'
;MLLHTRWTGKVDAFQDGEWEEDKEHAVMYLRNYEKGTVLYFTLGHCRSTYDMQPLVDEYPELERGSWDLPVFYELLRRGIAWGIQ
;
A
#
# COMPACT_ATOMS: atom_id res chain seq x y z
N MET A 1 -8.37 -7.12 -11.45
CA MET A 1 -8.11 -6.82 -10.03
C MET A 1 -7.73 -8.11 -9.32
N LEU A 2 -6.70 -8.12 -8.48
CA LEU A 2 -6.18 -9.32 -7.80
C LEU A 2 -6.46 -9.31 -6.29
N LEU A 3 -6.40 -8.14 -5.67
CA LEU A 3 -6.73 -7.91 -4.25
C LEU A 3 -7.45 -6.57 -4.11
N HIS A 4 -8.48 -6.52 -3.27
CA HIS A 4 -9.22 -5.30 -2.95
C HIS A 4 -9.56 -5.25 -1.45
N THR A 5 -9.94 -4.07 -0.99
CA THR A 5 -10.53 -3.84 0.33
C THR A 5 -11.82 -3.04 0.19
N ARG A 6 -12.62 -2.95 1.25
CA ARG A 6 -13.78 -2.07 1.35
C ARG A 6 -13.65 -1.26 2.62
N TRP A 7 -13.77 0.06 2.49
CA TRP A 7 -13.70 0.97 3.62
C TRP A 7 -14.43 2.27 3.27
N THR A 8 -15.13 2.81 4.26
CA THR A 8 -15.76 4.13 4.23
C THR A 8 -15.44 4.88 5.52
N GLY A 9 -15.29 6.20 5.43
CA GLY A 9 -15.02 7.05 6.57
C GLY A 9 -14.15 8.26 6.24
N LYS A 10 -13.69 8.93 7.30
CA LYS A 10 -12.79 10.07 7.21
C LYS A 10 -11.42 9.74 7.82
N VAL A 11 -10.36 10.08 7.10
CA VAL A 11 -8.97 9.98 7.56
C VAL A 11 -8.39 11.40 7.67
N ASP A 12 -8.50 12.01 8.85
CA ASP A 12 -8.18 13.44 9.05
C ASP A 12 -6.75 13.83 8.66
N ALA A 13 -5.80 12.88 8.71
CA ALA A 13 -4.40 13.13 8.41
C ALA A 13 -4.05 13.11 6.91
N PHE A 14 -5.01 12.85 6.02
CA PHE A 14 -4.78 12.75 4.58
C PHE A 14 -5.57 13.82 3.82
N GLN A 15 -4.93 14.42 2.81
CA GLN A 15 -5.57 15.41 1.93
C GLN A 15 -6.81 14.81 1.25
N ASP A 16 -6.66 13.59 0.71
CA ASP A 16 -7.75 12.80 0.14
C ASP A 16 -8.28 11.80 1.18
N GLY A 17 -8.69 12.35 2.33
CA GLY A 17 -9.11 11.59 3.51
C GLY A 17 -10.59 11.24 3.57
N GLU A 18 -11.42 11.80 2.68
CA GLU A 18 -12.87 11.60 2.70
C GLU A 18 -13.29 10.47 1.73
N TRP A 19 -13.72 9.34 2.28
CA TRP A 19 -14.13 8.16 1.52
C TRP A 19 -15.58 7.82 1.83
N GLU A 20 -16.50 8.49 1.14
CA GLU A 20 -17.94 8.38 1.39
C GLU A 20 -18.61 7.20 0.68
N GLU A 21 -18.00 6.73 -0.42
CA GLU A 21 -18.56 5.65 -1.25
C GLU A 21 -18.14 4.27 -0.75
N ASP A 22 -19.12 3.41 -0.45
CA ASP A 22 -18.86 1.98 -0.16
C ASP A 22 -18.60 1.19 -1.44
N LYS A 23 -17.36 1.26 -1.91
CA LYS A 23 -16.86 0.55 -3.10
C LYS A 23 -15.62 -0.28 -2.81
N GLU A 24 -15.29 -1.16 -3.76
CA GLU A 24 -14.04 -1.90 -3.73
C GLU A 24 -12.87 -0.95 -4.09
N HIS A 25 -11.89 -0.91 -3.21
CA HIS A 25 -10.64 -0.16 -3.41
C HIS A 25 -9.54 -1.16 -3.80
N ALA A 26 -8.93 -0.95 -4.96
CA ALA A 26 -7.90 -1.85 -5.45
C ALA A 26 -6.64 -1.79 -4.57
N VAL A 27 -6.19 -2.96 -4.11
CA VAL A 27 -4.96 -3.11 -3.32
C VAL A 27 -3.85 -3.74 -4.15
N MET A 28 -4.20 -4.71 -5.01
CA MET A 28 -3.26 -5.35 -5.95
C MET A 28 -3.94 -5.58 -7.29
N TYR A 29 -3.31 -5.17 -8.39
CA TYR A 29 -3.89 -5.32 -9.72
C TYR A 29 -2.85 -5.26 -10.83
N LEU A 30 -3.19 -5.81 -12.00
CA LEU A 30 -2.41 -5.72 -13.22
C LEU A 30 -2.91 -4.59 -14.08
N ARG A 31 -1.99 -3.87 -14.73
CA ARG A 31 -2.29 -2.86 -15.73
C ARG A 31 -1.44 -3.08 -16.98
N ASN A 32 -2.10 -3.27 -18.11
CA ASN A 32 -1.43 -3.43 -19.40
C ASN A 32 -0.86 -2.10 -19.89
N TYR A 33 0.34 -2.15 -20.45
CA TYR A 33 1.06 -1.02 -21.02
C TYR A 33 1.74 -1.45 -22.31
N GLU A 34 1.11 -1.14 -23.45
CA GLU A 34 1.56 -1.58 -24.77
C GLU A 34 1.88 -3.08 -24.81
N LYS A 35 3.17 -3.44 -24.92
CA LYS A 35 3.66 -4.83 -24.97
C LYS A 35 3.98 -5.43 -23.59
N GLY A 36 3.86 -4.65 -22.53
CA GLY A 36 4.16 -5.03 -21.16
C GLY A 36 2.94 -4.99 -20.25
N THR A 37 3.12 -5.49 -19.03
CA THR A 37 2.13 -5.41 -17.95
C THR A 37 2.83 -5.01 -16.67
N VAL A 38 2.20 -4.15 -15.87
CA VAL A 38 2.70 -3.71 -14.56
C VAL A 38 1.79 -4.27 -13.47
N LEU A 39 2.39 -4.88 -12.46
CA LEU A 39 1.71 -5.24 -11.22
C LEU A 39 1.82 -4.10 -10.22
N TYR A 40 0.68 -3.53 -9.84
CA TYR A 40 0.56 -2.56 -8.77
C TYR A 40 0.19 -3.26 -7.47
N PHE A 41 0.82 -2.86 -6.36
CA PHE A 41 0.53 -3.35 -5.02
C PHE A 41 0.71 -2.21 -4.01
N THR A 42 -0.36 -1.84 -3.29
CA THR A 42 -0.41 -0.61 -2.47
C THR A 42 0.04 -0.79 -1.02
N LEU A 43 0.13 -2.04 -0.53
CA LEU A 43 0.65 -2.33 0.80
C LEU A 43 2.17 -2.11 0.86
N GLY A 44 2.69 -1.91 2.07
CA GLY A 44 4.13 -1.67 2.30
C GLY A 44 4.46 -0.35 2.96
N HIS A 45 3.46 0.41 3.43
CA HIS A 45 3.71 1.59 4.25
C HIS A 45 4.54 1.21 5.48
N CYS A 46 5.61 1.94 5.71
CA CYS A 46 6.39 1.91 6.92
C CYS A 46 6.88 3.32 7.24
N ARG A 47 7.05 3.60 8.53
CA ARG A 47 7.52 4.89 9.03
C ARG A 47 8.45 4.65 10.21
N SER A 48 9.59 5.33 10.17
CA SER A 48 10.67 5.30 11.13
C SER A 48 10.93 6.70 11.69
N THR A 49 11.88 6.80 12.62
CA THR A 49 12.16 7.99 13.43
C THR A 49 12.28 9.30 12.63
N TYR A 50 12.84 9.28 11.42
CA TYR A 50 13.13 10.53 10.68
C TYR A 50 12.25 10.76 9.44
N ASP A 51 11.25 9.91 9.18
CA ASP A 51 10.48 9.94 7.93
C ASP A 51 9.44 11.07 7.86
N MET A 52 9.16 11.75 8.97
CA MET A 52 8.16 12.84 9.06
C MET A 52 8.79 14.24 9.08
N GLN A 53 10.10 14.38 8.87
CA GLN A 53 10.72 15.70 8.85
C GLN A 53 10.28 16.52 7.62
N PRO A 54 10.04 17.85 7.76
CA PRO A 54 10.23 18.68 8.96
C PRO A 54 8.96 18.83 9.82
N LEU A 55 7.91 18.03 9.58
CA LEU A 55 6.66 18.12 10.35
C LEU A 55 6.86 17.65 11.80
N VAL A 56 7.70 16.62 11.98
CA VAL A 56 8.10 16.08 13.27
C VAL A 56 9.60 15.77 13.21
N ASP A 57 10.37 16.27 14.18
CA ASP A 57 11.83 16.05 14.23
C ASP A 57 12.18 14.58 14.40
N GLU A 58 11.50 13.90 15.34
CA GLU A 58 11.63 12.46 15.60
C GLU A 58 10.24 11.84 15.80
N TYR A 59 9.83 10.95 14.89
CA TYR A 59 8.58 10.22 15.00
C TYR A 59 8.71 9.15 16.11
N PRO A 60 7.76 9.10 17.07
CA PRO A 60 7.96 8.38 18.33
C PRO A 60 7.84 6.86 18.21
N GLU A 61 7.20 6.35 17.15
CA GLU A 61 6.86 4.94 17.02
C GLU A 61 7.33 4.35 15.69
N LEU A 62 7.89 3.15 15.72
CA LEU A 62 8.21 2.42 14.50
C LEU A 62 6.95 1.76 13.95
N GLU A 63 6.50 2.20 12.78
CA GLU A 63 5.35 1.63 12.10
C GLU A 63 5.82 0.74 10.96
N ARG A 64 5.55 -0.56 11.06
CA ARG A 64 5.89 -1.55 10.04
C ARG A 64 4.68 -1.97 9.20
N GLY A 65 3.45 -1.74 9.67
CA GLY A 65 2.24 -2.04 8.90
C GLY A 65 2.24 -3.48 8.37
N SER A 66 2.12 -3.63 7.04
CA SER A 66 2.09 -4.96 6.41
C SER A 66 3.41 -5.73 6.52
N TRP A 67 4.53 -5.07 6.83
CA TRP A 67 5.84 -5.72 6.97
C TRP A 67 5.91 -6.68 8.16
N ASP A 68 5.02 -6.60 9.14
CA ASP A 68 4.98 -7.56 10.25
C ASP A 68 4.22 -8.85 9.89
N LEU A 69 3.56 -8.90 8.73
CA LEU A 69 2.71 -10.01 8.33
C LEU A 69 3.45 -10.97 7.39
N PRO A 70 3.60 -12.27 7.73
CA PRO A 70 4.23 -13.25 6.84
C PRO A 70 3.58 -13.34 5.45
N VAL A 71 2.26 -13.13 5.37
CA VAL A 71 1.51 -13.13 4.10
C VAL A 71 1.93 -11.99 3.17
N PHE A 72 2.37 -10.84 3.71
CA PHE A 72 2.85 -9.73 2.89
C PHE A 72 4.14 -10.11 2.14
N TYR A 73 5.07 -10.79 2.81
CA TYR A 73 6.27 -11.32 2.17
C TYR A 73 5.96 -12.37 1.10
N GLU A 74 4.95 -13.22 1.33
CA GLU A 74 4.53 -14.20 0.33
C GLU A 74 3.98 -13.51 -0.94
N LEU A 75 3.14 -12.48 -0.78
CA LEU A 75 2.64 -11.70 -1.90
C LEU A 75 3.76 -10.98 -2.66
N LEU A 76 4.72 -10.38 -1.95
CA LEU A 76 5.89 -9.75 -2.56
C LEU A 76 6.73 -10.75 -3.37
N ARG A 77 7.04 -11.92 -2.81
CA ARG A 77 7.81 -12.95 -3.52
C ARG A 77 7.11 -13.40 -4.80
N ARG A 78 5.80 -13.63 -4.74
CA ARG A 78 5.00 -14.00 -5.91
C ARG A 78 4.96 -12.90 -6.96
N GLY A 79 4.82 -11.63 -6.53
CA GLY A 79 4.83 -10.48 -7.42
C GLY A 79 6.17 -10.30 -8.14
N ILE A 80 7.29 -10.44 -7.42
CA ILE A 80 8.63 -10.37 -8.01
C ILE A 80 8.86 -11.54 -8.96
N ALA A 81 8.50 -12.76 -8.55
CA ALA A 81 8.65 -13.95 -9.39
C ALA A 81 7.84 -13.83 -10.70
N TRP A 82 6.63 -13.26 -10.63
CA TRP A 82 5.83 -12.94 -11.81
C TRP A 82 6.50 -11.87 -12.69
N GLY A 83 7.08 -10.83 -12.11
CA GLY A 83 7.66 -9.70 -12.86
C GLY A 83 8.98 -9.99 -13.59
N ILE A 84 9.59 -11.16 -13.35
CA ILE A 84 10.82 -11.62 -14.01
C ILE A 84 10.59 -12.76 -15.00
N GLN A 85 9.33 -13.16 -15.23
CA GLN A 85 8.92 -14.09 -16.28
C GLN A 85 8.85 -13.38 -17.63
#